data_AF-A0A6C0EQ05-F1
#
_entry.id   AF-A0A6C0EQ05-F1
#
_cell.length_a   1.000
_cell.length_b   1.000
_cell.length_c   1.000
_cell.angle_alpha   90.00
_cell.angle_beta   90.00
_cell.angle_gamma   90.00
#
_symmetry.space_group_name_H-M   'P 1'
#
loop_
_entity.id
_entity.type
_entity.pdbx_description
1 polymer ?
#
loop_
_entity_poly.entity_id
_entity_poly.type
_entity_poly.pdbx_seq_one_letter_code
_entity_poly.pdbx_strand_id
1 'polypeptide(L)'
;MNKEFSKLCTPSKIYFVLAVLACVVALFNHVTILAVFVKLIFAFIWTFILDWLCKKGFEGVSWFFVLLPFIMILLVFLGVIHMKKNQQKESLKMRGKK
;
A
#
# COMPACT_ATOMS: atom_id res chain seq x y z
N MET A 1 3.32 34.04 6.63
CA MET A 1 4.65 33.59 6.20
C MET A 1 4.47 32.28 5.44
N ASN A 2 4.74 32.29 4.12
CA ASN A 2 4.85 31.18 3.13
C ASN A 2 3.62 30.24 3.00
N LYS A 3 2.71 30.31 2.01
CA LYS A 3 2.85 30.40 0.53
C LYS A 3 3.81 29.38 -0.09
N GLU A 4 3.60 28.07 0.13
CA GLU A 4 4.34 26.98 -0.55
C GLU A 4 3.56 25.63 -0.59
N PHE A 5 2.21 25.62 -0.65
CA PHE A 5 1.45 24.35 -0.80
C PHE A 5 0.58 24.29 -2.08
N SER A 6 0.51 25.37 -2.86
CA SER A 6 -0.37 25.43 -4.04
C SER A 6 0.20 24.76 -5.31
N LYS A 7 1.24 23.92 -5.21
CA LYS A 7 1.83 23.20 -6.36
C LYS A 7 1.93 21.69 -6.19
N LEU A 8 1.42 21.14 -5.09
CA LEU A 8 1.55 19.72 -4.80
C LEU A 8 0.26 18.94 -5.05
N CYS A 9 -0.66 19.38 -5.92
CA CYS A 9 -1.81 18.58 -6.36
C CYS A 9 -1.45 17.33 -7.21
N THR A 10 -0.16 16.99 -7.33
CA THR A 10 0.36 15.82 -8.03
C THR A 10 0.06 14.44 -7.38
N PRO A 11 -0.15 14.27 -6.05
CA PRO A 11 -0.44 12.96 -5.47
C PRO A 11 -1.85 12.50 -5.85
N SER A 12 -2.83 13.39 -6.05
CA SER A 12 -4.17 13.01 -6.53
C SER A 12 -4.15 12.33 -7.89
N LYS A 13 -3.23 12.71 -8.78
CA LYS A 13 -3.03 11.98 -10.05
C LYS A 13 -2.35 10.63 -9.82
N ILE A 14 -1.40 10.55 -8.89
CA ILE A 14 -0.68 9.31 -8.57
C ILE A 14 -1.62 8.28 -7.96
N TYR A 15 -2.55 8.67 -7.07
CA TYR A 15 -3.57 7.75 -6.53
C TYR A 15 -4.54 7.28 -7.59
N PHE A 16 -4.93 8.15 -8.53
CA PHE A 16 -5.77 7.77 -9.66
C PHE A 16 -5.06 6.73 -10.55
N VAL A 17 -3.79 6.97 -10.87
CA VAL A 17 -2.95 6.04 -11.63
C VAL A 17 -2.72 4.73 -10.87
N LEU A 18 -2.46 4.78 -9.56
CA LEU A 18 -2.33 3.59 -8.70
C LEU A 18 -3.64 2.80 -8.61
N ALA A 19 -4.79 3.46 -8.53
CA ALA A 19 -6.09 2.82 -8.51
C ALA A 19 -6.38 2.13 -9.85
N VAL A 20 -6.05 2.78 -10.98
CA VAL A 20 -6.14 2.18 -12.31
C VAL A 20 -5.20 0.98 -12.44
N LEU A 21 -3.94 1.12 -12.04
CA LEU A 21 -2.95 0.02 -12.04
C LEU A 21 -3.41 -1.16 -11.16
N ALA A 22 -3.93 -0.89 -9.96
CA ALA A 22 -4.43 -1.91 -9.05
C ALA A 22 -5.67 -2.62 -9.61
N CYS A 23 -6.59 -1.89 -10.26
CA CYS A 23 -7.74 -2.48 -10.94
C CYS A 23 -7.28 -3.37 -12.11
N VAL A 24 -6.30 -2.92 -12.90
CA VAL A 24 -5.72 -3.67 -14.01
C VAL A 24 -5.08 -4.97 -13.49
N VAL A 25 -4.28 -4.91 -12.42
CA VAL A 25 -3.69 -6.10 -11.79
C VAL A 25 -4.77 -7.04 -11.24
N ALA A 26 -5.85 -6.51 -10.66
CA ALA A 26 -6.96 -7.32 -10.17
C ALA A 26 -7.67 -8.09 -11.30
N LEU A 27 -7.86 -7.48 -12.48
CA LEU A 27 -8.46 -8.15 -13.65
C LEU A 27 -7.63 -9.36 -14.11
N PHE A 28 -6.30 -9.30 -14.02
CA PHE A 28 -5.42 -10.42 -14.40
C PHE A 28 -5.44 -11.60 -13.41
N ASN A 29 -5.97 -11.42 -12.19
CA ASN A 29 -5.97 -12.45 -11.15
C ASN A 29 -7.25 -13.32 -11.09
N HIS A 30 -8.14 -13.25 -12.09
CA HIS A 30 -9.36 -14.08 -12.16
C HIS A 30 -10.25 -13.99 -10.89
N VAL A 31 -10.27 -12.83 -10.22
CA VAL A 31 -11.09 -12.60 -9.03
C VAL A 31 -12.58 -12.48 -9.39
N THR A 32 -13.44 -13.00 -8.52
CA THR A 32 -14.90 -12.98 -8.65
C THR A 32 -15.42 -11.57 -8.98
N ILE A 33 -16.30 -11.44 -9.97
CA ILE A 33 -16.92 -10.16 -10.39
C ILE A 33 -17.41 -9.34 -9.18
N LEU A 34 -18.03 -9.99 -8.19
CA LEU A 34 -18.52 -9.37 -6.96
C LEU A 34 -17.40 -8.64 -6.17
N ALA A 35 -16.22 -9.26 -6.06
CA ALA A 35 -15.09 -8.68 -5.33
C ALA A 35 -14.51 -7.45 -6.06
N VAL A 36 -14.57 -7.45 -7.39
CA VAL A 36 -14.15 -6.31 -8.23
C VAL A 36 -15.10 -5.13 -8.00
N PHE A 37 -16.42 -5.34 -8.04
CA PHE A 37 -17.41 -4.28 -7.81
C PHE A 37 -17.26 -3.61 -6.45
N VAL A 38 -17.09 -4.39 -5.38
CA VAL A 38 -16.90 -3.85 -4.02
C VAL A 38 -15.61 -3.02 -3.94
N LYS A 39 -14.51 -3.51 -4.53
CA LYS A 39 -13.23 -2.77 -4.58
C LYS A 39 -13.34 -1.48 -5.38
N LEU A 40 -14.09 -1.48 -6.47
CA LEU A 40 -14.28 -0.32 -7.34
C LEU A 40 -15.10 0.76 -6.62
N ILE A 41 -16.18 0.38 -5.93
CA ILE A 41 -17.01 1.30 -5.11
C ILE A 41 -16.19 1.88 -3.96
N PHE A 42 -15.45 1.04 -3.22
CA PHE A 42 -14.59 1.50 -2.13
C PHE A 42 -13.50 2.44 -2.63
N ALA A 43 -12.85 2.12 -3.75
CA ALA A 43 -11.87 2.99 -4.38
C ALA A 43 -12.49 4.32 -4.83
N PHE A 44 -13.70 4.33 -5.38
CA PHE A 44 -14.39 5.54 -5.82
C PHE A 44 -14.71 6.46 -4.64
N ILE A 45 -15.30 5.91 -3.56
CA ILE A 45 -15.62 6.66 -2.33
C ILE A 45 -14.34 7.21 -1.70
N TRP A 46 -13.28 6.40 -1.61
CA TRP A 46 -11.99 6.81 -1.07
C TRP A 46 -11.35 7.93 -1.90
N THR A 47 -11.36 7.80 -3.23
CA THR A 47 -10.85 8.82 -4.16
C THR A 47 -11.61 10.13 -4.01
N PHE A 48 -12.93 10.06 -3.84
CA PHE A 48 -13.77 11.24 -3.63
C PHE A 48 -13.46 11.94 -2.31
N ILE A 49 -13.23 11.17 -1.23
CA ILE A 49 -12.79 11.69 0.06
C ILE A 49 -11.41 12.35 -0.06
N LEU A 50 -10.47 11.72 -0.77
CA LEU A 50 -9.12 12.27 -1.01
C LEU A 50 -9.16 13.58 -1.83
N ASP A 51 -9.99 13.66 -2.88
CA ASP A 51 -10.18 14.87 -3.69
C ASP A 51 -10.74 16.03 -2.85
N TRP A 52 -11.73 15.72 -2.00
CA TRP A 52 -12.32 16.70 -1.09
C TRP A 52 -11.36 17.16 0.00
N LEU A 53 -10.50 16.26 0.49
CA LEU A 53 -9.49 16.58 1.50
C LEU A 53 -8.33 17.41 0.91
N CYS A 54 -7.93 17.14 -0.33
CA CYS A 54 -6.96 17.96 -1.06
C CYS A 54 -7.49 19.38 -1.29
N LYS A 55 -8.78 19.55 -1.63
CA LYS A 55 -9.42 20.88 -1.75
C LYS A 55 -9.37 21.70 -0.46
N LYS A 56 -9.24 21.07 0.71
CA LYS A 56 -9.09 21.73 2.01
C LYS A 56 -7.64 22.02 2.41
N GLY A 57 -6.64 21.60 1.62
CA GLY A 57 -5.23 21.90 1.87
C GLY A 57 -4.50 20.93 2.82
N PHE A 58 -5.07 19.76 3.12
CA PHE A 58 -4.45 18.75 3.99
C PHE A 58 -3.63 17.71 3.19
N GLU A 59 -2.61 18.18 2.46
CA GLU A 59 -1.73 17.29 1.68
C GLU A 59 -0.92 16.33 2.57
N GLY A 60 -0.60 16.73 3.81
CA GLY A 60 0.19 15.91 4.75
C GLY A 60 -0.50 14.62 5.19
N VAL A 61 -1.84 14.56 5.17
CA VAL A 61 -2.60 13.37 5.61
C VAL A 61 -2.59 12.26 4.56
N SER A 62 -2.50 12.60 3.26
CA SER A 62 -2.40 11.60 2.18
C SER A 62 -1.13 10.76 2.28
N TRP A 63 -0.01 11.38 2.66
CA TRP A 63 1.27 10.68 2.83
C TRP A 63 1.22 9.67 3.98
N PHE A 64 0.47 9.97 5.05
CA PHE A 64 0.34 9.07 6.20
C PHE A 64 -0.36 7.75 5.83
N PHE A 65 -1.34 7.80 4.92
CA PHE A 65 -2.06 6.60 4.45
C PHE A 65 -1.19 5.66 3.61
N VAL A 66 -0.17 6.21 2.93
CA VAL A 66 0.83 5.44 2.16
C VAL A 66 1.96 4.95 3.06
N LEU A 67 2.30 5.70 4.11
CA LEU A 67 3.34 5.32 5.06
C LEU A 67 2.91 4.11 5.91
N LEU A 68 1.63 4.01 6.25
CA LEU A 68 1.08 2.91 7.05
C LEU A 68 1.32 1.50 6.46
N PRO A 69 1.01 1.22 5.17
CA PRO A 69 1.30 -0.08 4.56
C PRO A 69 2.80 -0.33 4.42
N PHE A 70 3.62 0.69 4.17
CA PHE A 70 5.08 0.54 4.13
C PHE A 70 5.65 0.12 5.49
N ILE A 71 5.17 0.72 6.58
CA ILE A 71 5.54 0.34 7.95
C ILE A 71 5.11 -1.10 8.25
N MET A 72 3.88 -1.49 7.90
CA MET A 72 3.38 -2.85 8.12
C MET A 72 4.17 -3.90 7.33
N ILE A 73 4.46 -3.63 6.06
CA ILE A 73 5.27 -4.52 5.22
C ILE A 73 6.69 -4.65 5.80
N LEU A 74 7.31 -3.55 6.19
CA LEU A 74 8.64 -3.55 6.79
C LEU A 74 8.67 -4.37 8.09
N LEU A 75 7.69 -4.18 8.97
CA LEU A 75 7.58 -4.91 10.24
C LEU A 75 7.39 -6.42 10.03
N VAL A 76 6.48 -6.81 9.13
CA VAL A 76 6.24 -8.22 8.79
C VAL A 76 7.47 -8.84 8.14
N PHE A 77 8.14 -8.13 7.22
CA PHE A 77 9.33 -8.63 6.53
C PHE A 77 10.49 -8.88 7.49
N LEU A 78 10.72 -7.97 8.45
CA LEU A 78 11.71 -8.17 9.52
C LEU A 78 11.37 -9.40 10.38
N GLY A 79 10.08 -9.57 10.72
CA GLY A 79 9.59 -10.76 11.43
C GLY A 79 9.86 -12.06 10.65
N VAL A 80 9.57 -12.10 9.36
CA VAL A 80 9.79 -13.27 8.50
C VAL A 80 11.28 -13.60 8.34
N ILE A 81 12.15 -12.60 8.18
CA ILE A 81 13.61 -12.81 8.09
C ILE A 81 14.14 -13.44 9.39
N HIS A 82 13.67 -12.98 10.55
CA HIS A 82 14.09 -13.51 11.84
C HIS A 82 13.69 -14.98 11.99
N MET A 83 12.49 -15.35 11.56
CA MET A 83 12.01 -16.74 11.59
C MET A 83 12.80 -17.64 10.64
N LYS A 84 13.12 -17.15 9.43
CA LYS A 84 13.92 -17.90 8.44
C LYS A 84 15.34 -18.19 8.93
N LYS A 85 15.98 -17.24 9.62
CA LYS A 85 17.31 -17.45 10.23
C LYS A 85 17.32 -18.58 11.26
N ASN A 86 16.27 -18.70 12.08
CA ASN A 86 16.16 -19.77 13.07
C ASN A 86 15.98 -21.16 12.42
N GLN A 87 15.17 -21.25 11.36
CA GLN A 87 14.96 -22.50 10.60
C GLN A 87 16.22 -22.99 9.88
N GLN A 88 16.99 -22.05 9.32
CA GLN A 88 18.23 -22.38 8.61
C GLN A 88 19.32 -22.87 9.57
N LYS A 89 19.35 -22.34 10.80
CA LYS A 89 20.29 -22.76 11.85
C LYS A 89 19.98 -24.17 12.36
N GLU A 90 18.70 -24.51 12.52
CA GLU A 90 18.25 -25.87 12.90
C GLU A 90 18.59 -26.92 11.81
N SER A 91 18.39 -26.59 10.53
CA SER A 91 18.70 -27.50 9.42
C SER A 91 20.21 -27.74 9.20
N LEU A 92 21.07 -26.76 9.51
CA LEU A 92 22.54 -26.94 9.51
C LEU A 92 23.02 -27.78 10.70
N LYS A 93 22.39 -27.65 11.89
CA LYS A 93 22.72 -28.44 13.09
C LYS A 93 22.44 -29.94 12.89
N MET A 94 21.43 -30.28 12.09
CA MET A 94 21.11 -31.67 11.70
C MET A 94 22.08 -32.25 10.65
N ARG A 95 22.73 -31.40 9.85
CA ARG A 95 23.68 -31.84 8.81
C ARG A 95 25.10 -32.06 9.33
N GLY A 96 25.48 -31.38 10.42
CA GLY A 96 26.79 -31.55 11.09
C GLY A 96 26.83 -32.63 12.17
N LYS A 97 25.71 -33.31 12.45
CA LYS A 97 25.62 -34.43 13.40
C LYS A 97 25.66 -35.80 12.70
N LYS A 98 26.00 -35.82 11.40
CA LYS A 98 26.11 -37.02 10.56
C LYS A 98 27.57 -37.35 10.29
#